data_AF-A0A0B7KQ02-F1
#
_entry.id   AF-A0A0B7KQ02-F1
#
_cell.length_a   1.000
_cell.length_b   1.000
_cell.length_c   1.000
_cell.angle_alpha   90.00
_cell.angle_beta   90.00
_cell.angle_gamma   90.00
#
_symmetry.space_group_name_H-M   'P 1'
#
loop_
_entity.id
_entity.type
_entity.pdbx_description
1 polymer ?
#
loop_
_entity_poly.entity_id
_entity_poly.type
_entity_poly.pdbx_seq_one_letter_code
_entity_poly.pdbx_strand_id
1 'polypeptide(L)'
;MCSAEACRPRHIIKNAYKTIYWRFMLFFILGSLCVGIVVPWDDPALQAILKGNSSAAVEGLPHVVNALLLTSIFSAGNTLTYGATRSLYGLALEGRAPALLKKTIQGVPIYAYGLVMCFPFASFLQLSNDSAQVINWLVSLITAGALIDYLVVCITYVNFYRACKVQGLDRKTLPYYAYFQPYSAYIGIFFISLVLIFYGYTAFGPPTVQGFFQNYTMQVLAPILYFGWKIFKKTKIVKPHEVNLVWEAPAIDVYEATFTEPPTGFWRDMLDMCLFWRKKSKQ
;
A
#
# COMPACT_ATOMS: atom_id res chain seq x y z
N MET A 1 -4.68 7.61 -3.42
CA MET A 1 -6.00 7.10 -2.97
C MET A 1 -6.64 8.08 -2.00
N CYS A 2 -6.05 8.34 -0.83
CA CYS A 2 -6.61 9.28 0.16
C CYS A 2 -6.53 10.76 -0.23
N SER A 3 -5.80 11.12 -1.29
CA SER A 3 -5.59 12.51 -1.67
C SER A 3 -6.84 13.23 -2.17
N ALA A 4 -7.74 12.50 -2.84
CA ALA A 4 -8.95 13.09 -3.41
C ALA A 4 -10.05 13.36 -2.34
N GLU A 5 -9.90 12.79 -1.15
CA GLU A 5 -10.90 12.87 -0.06
C GLU A 5 -10.36 13.55 1.19
N ALA A 6 -9.07 13.90 1.20
CA ALA A 6 -8.49 14.70 2.25
C ALA A 6 -8.89 16.17 2.05
N CYS A 7 -9.34 16.82 3.13
CA CYS A 7 -9.72 18.24 3.12
C CYS A 7 -8.59 19.15 2.63
N ARG A 8 -7.34 18.87 3.03
CA ARG A 8 -6.12 19.59 2.58
C ARG A 8 -5.00 18.62 2.24
N PRO A 9 -4.99 18.03 1.03
CA PRO A 9 -4.10 16.93 0.70
C PRO A 9 -2.62 17.36 0.74
N ARG A 10 -2.27 18.56 0.27
CA ARG A 10 -0.88 19.02 0.21
C ARG A 10 -0.22 19.17 1.59
N HIS A 11 -1.00 19.51 2.61
CA HIS A 11 -0.51 19.67 3.98
C HIS A 11 -0.58 18.34 4.75
N ILE A 12 -1.75 17.69 4.76
CA ILE A 12 -2.00 16.49 5.57
C ILE A 12 -1.12 15.33 5.11
N ILE A 13 -1.05 15.08 3.81
CA ILE A 13 -0.31 13.94 3.26
C ILE A 13 1.19 14.11 3.49
N LYS A 14 1.72 15.32 3.28
CA LYS A 14 3.13 15.64 3.54
C LYS A 14 3.50 15.36 5.00
N ASN A 15 2.68 15.84 5.94
CA ASN A 15 2.94 15.64 7.37
C ASN A 15 2.80 14.17 7.76
N ALA A 16 1.80 13.46 7.23
CA ALA A 16 1.63 12.02 7.45
C ALA A 16 2.84 11.22 6.95
N TYR A 17 3.36 11.50 5.75
CA TYR A 17 4.56 10.80 5.26
C TYR A 17 5.79 11.04 6.14
N LYS A 18 6.00 12.27 6.63
CA LYS A 18 7.13 12.58 7.51
C LYS A 18 7.08 11.83 8.84
N THR A 19 5.90 11.73 9.45
CA THR A 19 5.74 11.03 10.74
C THR A 19 5.87 9.52 10.58
N ILE A 20 5.42 8.96 9.46
CA ILE A 20 5.55 7.54 9.14
C ILE A 20 7.02 7.08 9.18
N TYR A 21 7.97 7.85 8.63
CA TYR A 21 9.40 7.47 8.65
C TYR A 21 9.95 7.27 10.06
N TRP A 22 9.72 8.24 10.95
CA TRP A 22 10.20 8.15 12.33
C TRP A 22 9.50 7.02 13.10
N ARG A 23 8.19 6.82 12.86
CA ARG A 23 7.43 5.74 13.48
C ARG A 23 7.95 4.36 13.05
N PHE A 24 8.21 4.16 11.77
CA PHE A 24 8.80 2.89 11.30
C PHE A 24 10.18 2.66 11.91
N MET A 25 11.05 3.68 11.91
CA MET A 25 12.38 3.56 12.53
C MET A 25 12.28 3.20 14.02
N LEU A 26 11.45 3.93 14.78
CA LEU A 26 11.33 3.69 16.21
C LEU A 26 10.67 2.33 16.49
N PHE A 27 9.49 2.04 15.96
CA PHE A 27 8.76 0.82 16.34
C PHE A 27 9.35 -0.46 15.77
N PHE A 28 9.88 -0.46 14.54
CA PHE A 28 10.38 -1.68 13.91
C PHE A 28 11.86 -1.92 14.26
N ILE A 29 12.71 -0.90 14.20
CA ILE A 29 14.15 -1.07 14.47
C ILE A 29 14.38 -1.20 15.98
N LEU A 30 13.85 -0.29 16.80
CA LEU A 30 14.03 -0.40 18.26
C LEU A 30 13.25 -1.61 18.80
N GLY A 31 12.06 -1.89 18.28
CA GLY A 31 11.28 -3.05 18.70
C GLY A 31 11.99 -4.37 18.42
N SER A 32 12.51 -4.55 17.19
CA SER A 32 13.29 -5.75 16.85
C SER A 32 14.59 -5.85 17.65
N LEU A 33 15.27 -4.73 17.90
CA LEU A 33 16.48 -4.70 18.73
C LEU A 33 16.18 -5.10 20.19
N CYS A 34 15.13 -4.56 20.80
CA CYS A 34 14.72 -4.90 22.17
C CYS A 34 14.38 -6.39 22.28
N VAL A 35 13.61 -6.94 21.34
CA VAL A 35 13.29 -8.38 21.33
C VAL A 35 14.55 -9.21 21.13
N GLY A 36 15.45 -8.81 20.23
CA GLY A 36 16.70 -9.51 19.98
C GLY A 36 17.70 -9.48 21.15
N ILE A 37 17.62 -8.49 22.04
CA ILE A 37 18.42 -8.43 23.27
C ILE A 37 17.79 -9.28 24.39
N VAL A 38 16.47 -9.33 24.47
CA VAL A 38 15.75 -9.99 25.57
C VAL A 38 15.58 -11.49 25.35
N VAL A 39 15.33 -11.93 24.11
CA VAL A 39 15.03 -13.32 23.80
C VAL A 39 16.20 -13.95 23.03
N PRO A 40 16.86 -14.98 23.60
CA PRO A 40 17.92 -15.68 22.89
C PRO A 40 17.33 -16.47 21.71
N TRP A 41 18.11 -16.58 20.63
CA TRP A 41 17.65 -17.17 19.36
C TRP A 41 17.32 -18.66 19.43
N ASP A 42 17.81 -19.36 20.47
CA ASP A 42 17.68 -20.79 20.71
C ASP A 42 16.59 -21.15 21.74
N ASP A 43 15.82 -20.17 22.22
CA ASP A 43 14.79 -20.42 23.24
C ASP A 43 13.70 -21.39 22.72
N PRO A 44 13.50 -22.57 23.36
CA PRO A 44 12.46 -23.51 22.98
C PRO A 44 11.04 -22.94 23.11
N ALA A 45 10.81 -21.95 23.99
CA ALA A 45 9.53 -21.26 24.09
C ALA A 45 9.25 -20.38 22.87
N LEU A 46 10.28 -19.71 22.32
CA LEU A 46 10.17 -18.97 21.07
C LEU A 46 9.88 -19.91 19.89
N GLN A 47 10.55 -21.07 19.83
CA GLN A 47 10.27 -22.07 18.81
C GLN A 47 8.87 -22.69 18.93
N ALA A 48 8.35 -22.84 20.14
CA ALA A 48 6.98 -23.30 20.37
C ALA A 48 5.95 -22.27 19.89
N ILE A 49 6.18 -20.97 20.14
CA ILE A 49 5.34 -19.88 19.64
C ILE A 49 5.36 -19.82 18.11
N LEU A 50 6.54 -19.94 17.48
CA LEU A 50 6.69 -19.97 16.02
C LEU A 50 5.92 -21.14 15.38
N LYS A 51 5.75 -22.24 16.11
CA LYS A 51 4.98 -23.42 15.71
C LYS A 51 3.50 -23.35 16.08
N GLY A 52 3.01 -22.22 16.62
CA GLY A 52 1.61 -21.98 16.93
C GLY A 52 1.14 -22.38 18.33
N ASN A 53 2.05 -22.82 19.22
CA ASN A 53 1.73 -23.11 20.61
C ASN A 53 2.00 -21.87 21.48
N SER A 54 0.98 -21.03 21.62
CA SER A 54 1.01 -19.82 22.45
C SER A 54 0.89 -20.15 23.93
N SER A 55 1.95 -20.66 24.56
CA SER A 55 1.95 -21.02 25.99
C SER A 55 2.84 -20.16 26.87
N ALA A 56 3.38 -19.05 26.37
CA ALA A 56 4.32 -18.23 27.12
C ALA A 56 3.90 -16.76 27.13
N ALA A 57 2.88 -16.45 27.92
CA ALA A 57 2.67 -15.11 28.44
C ALA A 57 1.66 -15.14 29.59
N VAL A 58 1.95 -14.32 30.60
CA VAL A 58 1.12 -13.95 31.78
C VAL A 58 -0.38 -14.15 31.53
N GLU A 59 -1.08 -14.76 32.49
CA GLU A 59 -2.52 -15.05 32.44
C GLU A 59 -3.31 -13.82 31.95
N GLY A 60 -4.04 -13.96 30.82
CA GLY A 60 -4.81 -12.89 30.18
C GLY A 60 -4.09 -12.07 29.09
N LEU A 61 -2.75 -12.00 29.09
CA LEU A 61 -1.98 -11.25 28.08
C LEU A 61 -2.15 -11.81 26.64
N PRO A 62 -2.16 -13.14 26.40
CA PRO A 62 -2.42 -13.70 25.07
C PRO A 62 -3.77 -13.28 24.48
N HIS A 63 -4.82 -13.18 25.29
CA HIS A 63 -6.15 -12.81 24.84
C HIS A 63 -6.22 -11.33 24.43
N VAL A 64 -5.58 -10.44 25.19
CA VAL A 64 -5.48 -9.01 24.85
C VAL A 64 -4.69 -8.83 23.56
N VAL A 65 -3.54 -9.50 23.43
CA VAL A 65 -2.71 -9.42 22.21
C VAL A 65 -3.49 -9.93 21.00
N ASN A 66 -4.18 -11.07 21.11
CA ASN A 66 -5.00 -11.60 20.03
C ASN A 66 -6.16 -10.66 19.65
N ALA A 67 -6.83 -10.03 20.62
CA ALA A 67 -7.87 -9.05 20.35
C ALA A 67 -7.32 -7.81 19.62
N LEU A 68 -6.15 -7.32 20.03
CA LEU A 68 -5.47 -6.19 19.36
C LEU A 68 -5.01 -6.55 17.94
N LEU A 69 -4.53 -7.78 17.73
CA LEU A 69 -4.17 -8.27 16.40
C LEU A 69 -5.40 -8.36 15.49
N LEU A 70 -6.51 -8.95 15.96
CA LEU A 70 -7.74 -9.08 15.19
C LEU A 70 -8.34 -7.73 14.82
N THR A 71 -8.39 -6.79 15.76
CA THR A 71 -8.87 -5.42 15.49
C THR A 71 -7.97 -4.69 14.48
N SER A 72 -6.65 -4.87 14.57
CA SER A 72 -5.69 -4.31 13.62
C SER A 72 -5.84 -4.89 12.22
N ILE A 73 -5.96 -6.21 12.10
CA ILE A 73 -6.17 -6.90 10.82
C ILE A 73 -7.50 -6.48 10.18
N PHE A 74 -8.57 -6.40 10.98
CA PHE A 74 -9.88 -5.95 10.49
C PHE A 74 -9.84 -4.51 9.99
N SER A 75 -9.19 -3.60 10.73
CA SER A 75 -9.01 -2.21 10.31
C SER A 75 -8.19 -2.09 9.01
N ALA A 76 -7.08 -2.83 8.91
CA ALA A 76 -6.26 -2.87 7.71
C ALA A 76 -7.03 -3.44 6.50
N GLY A 77 -7.78 -4.53 6.70
CA GLY A 77 -8.60 -5.18 5.67
C GLY A 77 -9.66 -4.25 5.08
N ASN A 78 -10.35 -3.47 5.92
CA ASN A 78 -11.29 -2.45 5.47
C ASN A 78 -10.61 -1.37 4.61
N THR A 79 -9.43 -0.89 5.05
CA THR A 79 -8.67 0.14 4.32
C THR A 79 -8.19 -0.35 2.96
N LEU A 80 -7.69 -1.59 2.89
CA LEU A 80 -7.22 -2.20 1.63
C LEU A 80 -8.38 -2.48 0.67
N THR A 81 -9.52 -2.97 1.18
CA THR A 81 -10.72 -3.20 0.38
C THR A 81 -11.26 -1.91 -0.21
N TYR A 82 -11.29 -0.85 0.61
CA TYR A 82 -11.65 0.50 0.19
C TYR A 82 -10.72 1.03 -0.91
N GLY A 83 -9.41 0.93 -0.68
CA GLY A 83 -8.39 1.32 -1.65
C GLY A 83 -8.52 0.58 -2.97
N ALA A 84 -8.60 -0.75 -2.95
CA ALA A 84 -8.73 -1.57 -4.15
C ALA A 84 -9.99 -1.21 -4.96
N THR A 85 -11.11 -1.03 -4.28
CA THR A 85 -12.40 -0.66 -4.89
C THR A 85 -12.31 0.70 -5.60
N ARG A 86 -11.71 1.71 -4.96
CA ARG A 86 -11.55 3.04 -5.56
C ARG A 86 -10.49 3.08 -6.67
N SER A 87 -9.45 2.26 -6.58
CA SER A 87 -8.43 2.13 -7.63
C SER A 87 -9.07 1.61 -8.91
N LEU A 88 -9.85 0.54 -8.76
CA LEU A 88 -10.54 -0.09 -9.88
C LEU A 88 -11.61 0.83 -10.49
N TYR A 89 -12.34 1.57 -9.66
CA TYR A 89 -13.27 2.59 -10.11
C TYR A 89 -12.57 3.73 -10.88
N GLY A 90 -11.43 4.22 -10.39
CA GLY A 90 -10.61 5.23 -11.09
C GLY A 90 -10.13 4.74 -12.45
N LEU A 91 -9.63 3.51 -12.52
CA LEU A 91 -9.25 2.87 -13.79
C LEU A 91 -10.45 2.75 -14.74
N ALA A 92 -11.64 2.43 -14.22
CA ALA A 92 -12.85 2.38 -15.02
C ALA A 92 -13.16 3.77 -15.61
N LEU A 93 -13.18 4.83 -14.79
CA LEU A 93 -13.44 6.22 -15.20
C LEU A 93 -12.55 6.66 -16.37
N GLU A 94 -11.25 6.38 -16.29
CA GLU A 94 -10.24 6.65 -17.32
C GLU A 94 -10.38 5.76 -18.59
N GLY A 95 -11.35 4.85 -18.63
CA GLY A 95 -11.55 3.91 -19.73
C GLY A 95 -10.51 2.78 -19.77
N ARG A 96 -9.77 2.59 -18.67
CA ARG A 96 -8.75 1.55 -18.50
C ARG A 96 -9.30 0.22 -17.94
N ALA A 97 -10.54 0.23 -17.46
CA ALA A 97 -11.27 -0.97 -17.04
C ALA A 97 -12.69 -0.99 -17.66
N PRO A 98 -13.42 -2.12 -17.63
CA PRO A 98 -14.76 -2.23 -18.20
C PRO A 98 -15.72 -1.16 -17.66
N ALA A 99 -16.51 -0.55 -18.56
CA ALA A 99 -17.39 0.57 -18.22
C ALA A 99 -18.46 0.20 -17.16
N LEU A 100 -18.80 -1.08 -17.02
CA LEU A 100 -19.71 -1.59 -15.98
C LEU A 100 -19.23 -1.24 -14.56
N LEU A 101 -17.92 -1.18 -14.35
CA LEU A 101 -17.32 -0.87 -13.04
C LEU A 101 -17.48 0.60 -12.64
N LYS A 102 -17.92 1.47 -13.56
CA LYS A 102 -18.23 2.89 -13.27
C LYS A 102 -19.54 3.09 -12.51
N LYS A 103 -20.43 2.09 -12.45
CA LYS A 103 -21.76 2.31 -11.90
C LYS A 103 -21.69 2.40 -10.36
N THR A 104 -22.06 3.57 -9.85
CA THR A 104 -22.11 3.88 -8.42
C THR A 104 -23.55 3.93 -7.91
N ILE A 105 -23.78 3.44 -6.70
CA ILE A 105 -25.01 3.69 -5.94
C ILE A 105 -24.61 4.46 -4.69
N GLN A 106 -25.19 5.65 -4.48
CA GLN A 106 -24.88 6.53 -3.35
C GLN A 106 -23.37 6.82 -3.20
N GLY A 107 -22.65 6.96 -4.33
CA GLY A 107 -21.20 7.22 -4.33
C GLY A 107 -20.32 5.98 -4.12
N VAL A 108 -20.90 4.78 -3.93
CA VAL A 108 -20.14 3.52 -3.80
C VAL A 108 -20.17 2.76 -5.13
N PRO A 109 -19.00 2.41 -5.73
CA PRO A 109 -18.95 1.65 -6.97
C PRO A 109 -19.19 0.16 -6.71
N ILE A 110 -20.46 -0.26 -6.74
CA ILE A 110 -20.90 -1.59 -6.30
C ILE A 110 -20.27 -2.73 -7.11
N TYR A 111 -20.18 -2.60 -8.44
CA TYR A 111 -19.60 -3.67 -9.26
C TYR A 111 -18.10 -3.81 -9.04
N ALA A 112 -17.39 -2.70 -8.81
CA ALA A 112 -15.98 -2.74 -8.43
C ALA A 112 -15.80 -3.38 -7.05
N TYR A 113 -16.66 -3.04 -6.08
CA TYR A 113 -16.67 -3.65 -4.76
C TYR A 113 -16.94 -5.16 -4.81
N GLY A 114 -17.94 -5.58 -5.59
CA GLY A 114 -18.26 -7.00 -5.77
C GLY A 114 -17.08 -7.80 -6.33
N LEU A 115 -16.37 -7.26 -7.33
CA LEU A 115 -15.16 -7.89 -7.87
C LEU A 115 -14.05 -8.00 -6.81
N VAL A 116 -13.81 -6.92 -6.05
CA VAL A 116 -12.79 -6.91 -5.00
C VAL A 116 -13.11 -7.91 -3.91
N MET A 117 -14.38 -8.06 -3.51
CA MET A 117 -14.83 -9.01 -2.49
C MET A 117 -14.65 -10.48 -2.90
N CYS A 118 -14.52 -10.79 -4.19
CA CYS A 118 -14.20 -12.15 -4.63
C CYS A 118 -12.82 -12.61 -4.16
N PHE A 119 -11.84 -11.71 -3.98
CA PHE A 119 -10.47 -12.09 -3.59
C PHE A 119 -10.36 -12.52 -2.12
N PRO A 120 -10.96 -11.82 -1.14
CA PRO A 120 -11.03 -12.31 0.24
C PRO A 120 -11.66 -13.70 0.38
N PHE A 121 -12.60 -14.10 -0.49
CA PHE A 121 -13.16 -15.45 -0.45
C PHE A 121 -12.14 -16.55 -0.75
N ALA A 122 -10.99 -16.23 -1.35
CA ALA A 122 -9.88 -17.17 -1.47
C ALA A 122 -9.33 -17.62 -0.10
N SER A 123 -9.59 -16.88 0.98
CA SER A 123 -9.25 -17.31 2.34
C SER A 123 -9.98 -18.59 2.76
N PHE A 124 -11.16 -18.89 2.18
CA PHE A 124 -11.88 -20.14 2.48
C PHE A 124 -11.15 -21.41 2.04
N LEU A 125 -10.09 -21.31 1.24
CA LEU A 125 -9.20 -22.44 0.93
C LEU A 125 -8.58 -23.06 2.19
N GLN A 126 -8.51 -22.30 3.30
CA GLN A 126 -8.05 -22.79 4.60
C GLN A 126 -9.01 -23.81 5.25
N LEU A 127 -10.25 -23.94 4.76
CA LEU A 127 -11.20 -24.94 5.27
C LEU A 127 -10.86 -26.35 4.76
N SER A 128 -10.21 -26.45 3.61
CA SER A 128 -9.87 -27.73 2.97
C SER A 128 -8.38 -28.10 3.08
N ASN A 129 -7.52 -27.12 3.36
CA ASN A 129 -6.07 -27.29 3.49
C ASN A 129 -5.58 -26.77 4.84
N ASP A 130 -4.32 -27.04 5.19
CA ASP A 130 -3.72 -26.47 6.40
C ASP A 130 -3.68 -24.93 6.34
N SER A 131 -4.12 -24.28 7.43
CA SER A 131 -4.24 -22.82 7.52
C SER A 131 -2.89 -22.13 7.32
N ALA A 132 -1.82 -22.69 7.89
CA ALA A 132 -0.46 -22.16 7.73
C ALA A 132 -0.02 -22.18 6.26
N GLN A 133 -0.39 -23.22 5.52
CA GLN A 133 -0.03 -23.37 4.11
C GLN A 133 -0.73 -22.31 3.23
N VAL A 134 -2.04 -22.13 3.42
CA VAL A 134 -2.83 -21.14 2.65
C VAL A 134 -2.38 -19.71 2.93
N ILE A 135 -2.10 -19.39 4.21
CA ILE A 135 -1.56 -18.08 4.59
C ILE A 135 -0.23 -17.83 3.88
N ASN A 136 0.68 -18.81 3.87
CA ASN A 136 1.95 -18.68 3.17
C ASN A 136 1.76 -18.44 1.67
N TRP A 137 0.80 -19.11 1.01
CA TRP A 137 0.50 -18.87 -0.40
C TRP A 137 0.04 -17.43 -0.65
N LEU A 138 -0.93 -16.94 0.12
CA LEU A 138 -1.49 -15.60 -0.03
C LEU A 138 -0.45 -14.51 0.28
N VAL A 139 0.33 -14.69 1.34
CA VAL A 139 1.42 -13.77 1.70
C VAL A 139 2.49 -13.72 0.61
N SER A 140 2.85 -14.88 0.04
CA SER A 140 3.83 -14.95 -1.05
C SER A 140 3.36 -14.15 -2.28
N LEU A 141 2.09 -14.29 -2.66
CA LEU A 141 1.49 -13.56 -3.78
C LEU A 141 1.41 -12.05 -3.53
N ILE A 142 0.95 -11.64 -2.34
CA ILE A 142 0.81 -10.21 -2.00
C ILE A 142 2.19 -9.55 -1.96
N THR A 143 3.18 -10.21 -1.37
CA THR A 143 4.55 -9.70 -1.28
C THR A 143 5.17 -9.52 -2.68
N ALA A 144 5.00 -10.50 -3.57
CA ALA A 144 5.45 -10.39 -4.95
C ALA A 144 4.75 -9.22 -5.70
N GLY A 145 3.44 -9.08 -5.52
CA GLY A 145 2.68 -7.96 -6.09
C GLY A 145 3.15 -6.59 -5.57
N ALA A 146 3.40 -6.47 -4.26
CA ALA A 146 3.88 -5.24 -3.64
C ALA A 146 5.29 -4.84 -4.15
N LEU A 147 6.18 -5.80 -4.36
CA LEU A 147 7.50 -5.53 -4.95
C LEU A 147 7.38 -4.98 -6.37
N ILE A 148 6.48 -5.54 -7.19
CA ILE A 148 6.23 -5.05 -8.55
C ILE A 148 5.61 -3.64 -8.51
N ASP A 149 4.67 -3.38 -7.60
CA ASP A 149 4.09 -2.04 -7.41
C ASP A 149 5.17 -1.00 -7.09
N TYR A 150 6.06 -1.30 -6.13
CA TYR A 150 7.17 -0.41 -5.82
C TYR A 150 8.14 -0.21 -6.99
N LEU A 151 8.41 -1.24 -7.78
CA LEU A 151 9.21 -1.12 -9.01
C LEU A 151 8.56 -0.13 -9.99
N VAL A 152 7.25 -0.27 -10.24
CA VAL A 152 6.48 0.60 -11.13
C VAL A 152 6.46 2.04 -10.60
N VAL A 153 6.31 2.23 -9.29
CA VAL A 153 6.37 3.55 -8.64
C VAL A 153 7.75 4.20 -8.88
N CYS A 154 8.85 3.48 -8.68
CA CYS A 154 10.19 4.01 -8.93
C CYS A 154 10.41 4.37 -10.41
N ILE A 155 10.00 3.51 -11.34
CA ILE A 155 10.10 3.79 -12.79
C ILE A 155 9.26 5.02 -13.17
N THR A 156 8.03 5.11 -12.66
CA THR A 156 7.13 6.25 -12.89
C THR A 156 7.74 7.54 -12.36
N TYR A 157 8.37 7.48 -11.18
CA TYR A 157 9.06 8.63 -10.59
C TYR A 157 10.26 9.09 -11.44
N VAL A 158 11.07 8.17 -11.98
CA VAL A 158 12.18 8.52 -12.89
C VAL A 158 11.66 9.24 -14.14
N ASN A 159 10.53 8.79 -14.69
CA ASN A 159 9.91 9.45 -15.84
C ASN A 159 9.35 10.83 -15.48
N PHE A 160 8.72 10.97 -14.31
CA PHE A 160 8.28 12.26 -13.78
C PHE A 160 9.46 13.23 -13.60
N TYR A 161 10.57 12.76 -13.01
CA TYR A 161 11.78 13.57 -12.84
C TYR A 161 12.35 14.06 -14.19
N ARG A 162 12.37 13.19 -15.21
CA ARG A 162 12.78 13.56 -16.57
C ARG A 162 11.84 14.60 -17.19
N ALA A 163 10.52 14.47 -17.00
CA ALA A 163 9.54 15.44 -17.47
C ALA A 163 9.74 16.82 -16.83
N CYS A 164 9.91 16.89 -15.50
CA CYS A 164 10.19 18.16 -14.81
C CYS A 164 11.47 18.83 -15.34
N LYS A 165 12.53 18.05 -15.59
CA LYS A 165 13.81 18.59 -16.11
C LYS A 165 13.66 19.16 -17.52
N VAL A 166 12.93 18.48 -18.40
CA VAL A 166 12.72 18.91 -19.79
C VAL A 166 11.79 20.13 -19.88
N GLN A 167 10.80 20.22 -19.01
CA GLN A 167 9.81 21.32 -18.99
C GLN A 167 10.23 22.50 -18.10
N GLY A 168 11.40 22.44 -17.45
CA GLY A 168 11.91 23.51 -16.60
C GLY A 168 11.15 23.72 -15.28
N LEU A 169 10.34 22.74 -14.85
CA LEU A 169 9.61 22.83 -13.57
C LEU A 169 10.57 22.62 -12.40
N ASP A 170 10.76 23.64 -11.56
CA ASP A 170 11.53 23.49 -10.33
C ASP A 170 10.74 22.65 -9.31
N ARG A 171 11.29 21.48 -8.97
CA ARG A 171 10.69 20.54 -8.00
C ARG A 171 10.58 21.12 -6.59
N LYS A 172 11.36 22.14 -6.25
CA LYS A 172 11.26 22.81 -4.93
C LYS A 172 9.94 23.57 -4.76
N THR A 173 9.26 23.90 -5.85
CA THR A 173 7.92 24.51 -5.82
C THR A 173 6.84 23.53 -5.36
N LEU A 174 7.10 22.22 -5.43
CA LEU A 174 6.15 21.19 -5.02
C LEU A 174 6.02 21.14 -3.49
N PRO A 175 4.83 20.81 -2.95
CA PRO A 175 4.59 20.73 -1.50
C PRO A 175 5.58 19.81 -0.76
N TYR A 176 6.03 18.75 -1.44
CA TYR A 176 7.05 17.83 -0.97
C TYR A 176 8.04 17.52 -2.09
N TYR A 177 9.34 17.61 -1.77
CA TYR A 177 10.41 17.12 -2.62
C TYR A 177 11.26 16.14 -1.81
N ALA A 178 11.59 15.00 -2.42
CA ALA A 178 12.47 14.03 -1.80
C ALA A 178 13.95 14.42 -2.03
N TYR A 179 14.76 14.26 -0.98
CA TYR A 179 16.20 14.44 -1.07
C TYR A 179 16.85 13.32 -1.90
N PHE A 180 18.01 13.58 -2.49
CA PHE A 180 18.83 12.60 -3.23
C PHE A 180 18.22 12.05 -4.54
N GLN A 181 17.20 12.72 -5.08
CA GLN A 181 16.55 12.34 -6.35
C GLN A 181 17.34 12.88 -7.56
N PRO A 182 17.63 12.06 -8.59
CA PRO A 182 16.99 10.78 -8.92
C PRO A 182 17.75 9.51 -8.49
N TYR A 183 18.91 9.65 -7.83
CA TYR A 183 19.77 8.50 -7.50
C TYR A 183 19.07 7.49 -6.59
N SER A 184 18.28 7.94 -5.61
CA SER A 184 17.49 7.04 -4.77
C SER A 184 16.47 6.21 -5.55
N ALA A 185 15.86 6.76 -6.60
CA ALA A 185 14.95 6.01 -7.46
C ALA A 185 15.68 4.94 -8.30
N TYR A 186 16.88 5.24 -8.82
CA TYR A 186 17.70 4.25 -9.54
C TYR A 186 18.18 3.11 -8.64
N ILE A 187 18.61 3.44 -7.42
CA ILE A 187 18.98 2.45 -6.40
C ILE A 187 17.78 1.55 -6.09
N GLY A 188 16.59 2.14 -5.89
CA GLY A 188 15.36 1.39 -5.66
C GLY A 188 15.02 0.43 -6.80
N ILE A 189 15.11 0.88 -8.06
CA ILE A 189 14.88 0.03 -9.24
C ILE A 189 15.86 -1.16 -9.23
N PHE A 190 17.15 -0.91 -9.00
CA PHE A 190 18.18 -1.94 -8.99
C PHE A 190 17.91 -2.99 -7.91
N PHE A 191 17.72 -2.58 -6.65
CA PHE A 191 17.51 -3.52 -5.55
C PHE A 191 16.18 -4.26 -5.65
N ILE A 192 15.09 -3.60 -6.02
CA ILE A 192 13.79 -4.26 -6.15
C ILE A 192 13.82 -5.27 -7.32
N SER A 193 14.48 -4.92 -8.42
CA SER A 193 14.65 -5.84 -9.55
C SER A 193 15.49 -7.05 -9.16
N LEU A 194 16.57 -6.84 -8.40
CA LEU A 194 17.39 -7.94 -7.85
C LEU A 194 16.55 -8.85 -6.95
N VAL A 195 15.80 -8.28 -6.01
CA VAL A 195 14.91 -9.05 -5.13
C VAL A 195 13.88 -9.83 -5.93
N LEU A 196 13.27 -9.24 -6.97
CA LEU A 196 12.28 -9.94 -7.80
C LEU A 196 12.85 -11.13 -8.58
N ILE A 197 14.10 -11.03 -9.06
CA ILE A 197 14.79 -12.13 -9.76
C ILE A 197 15.02 -13.29 -8.79
N PHE A 198 15.52 -12.99 -7.59
CA PHE A 198 15.84 -13.99 -6.58
C PHE A 198 14.65 -14.37 -5.68
N TYR A 199 13.49 -13.73 -5.81
CA TYR A 199 12.37 -13.88 -4.89
C TYR A 199 11.93 -15.35 -4.73
N GLY A 200 11.85 -16.07 -5.84
CA GLY A 200 11.47 -17.49 -5.86
C GLY A 200 12.65 -18.45 -5.91
N TYR A 201 13.85 -18.08 -5.44
CA TYR A 201 15.02 -18.96 -5.50
C TYR A 201 14.77 -20.33 -4.86
N THR A 202 13.96 -20.38 -3.81
CA THR A 202 13.57 -21.61 -3.10
C THR A 202 12.72 -22.55 -3.96
N ALA A 203 12.07 -22.06 -5.02
CA ALA A 203 11.33 -22.90 -5.95
C ALA A 203 12.25 -23.77 -6.83
N PHE A 204 13.54 -23.43 -6.92
CA PHE A 204 14.51 -24.16 -7.75
C PHE A 204 15.23 -25.30 -7.01
N GLY A 205 14.96 -25.52 -5.73
CA GLY A 205 15.48 -26.69 -5.02
C GLY A 205 14.44 -27.31 -4.12
N PRO A 206 14.10 -28.61 -4.27
CA PRO A 206 13.77 -29.36 -5.50
C PRO A 206 12.65 -28.73 -6.34
N PRO A 207 12.65 -28.90 -7.69
CA PRO A 207 11.69 -28.24 -8.57
C PRO A 207 10.28 -28.77 -8.34
N THR A 208 9.48 -27.98 -7.63
CA THR A 208 8.06 -28.30 -7.38
C THR A 208 7.21 -27.30 -8.14
N VAL A 209 6.29 -27.79 -8.98
CA VAL A 209 5.38 -26.96 -9.78
C VAL A 209 4.61 -25.97 -8.89
N GLN A 210 4.18 -26.42 -7.71
CA GLN A 210 3.52 -25.59 -6.71
C GLN A 210 4.38 -24.41 -6.24
N GLY A 211 5.65 -24.65 -5.90
CA GLY A 211 6.57 -23.60 -5.44
C GLY A 211 6.87 -22.57 -6.53
N PHE A 212 6.95 -23.00 -7.80
CA PHE A 212 7.14 -22.09 -8.92
C PHE A 212 5.94 -21.15 -9.10
N PHE A 213 4.73 -21.69 -9.18
CA PHE A 213 3.53 -20.85 -9.34
C PHE A 213 3.28 -19.99 -8.10
N GLN A 214 3.52 -20.49 -6.89
CA GLN A 214 3.38 -19.70 -5.67
C GLN A 214 4.26 -18.44 -5.67
N ASN A 215 5.51 -18.57 -6.10
CA ASN A 215 6.49 -17.49 -6.01
C ASN A 215 6.56 -16.60 -7.25
N TYR A 216 6.21 -17.11 -8.44
CA TYR A 216 6.36 -16.40 -9.71
C TYR A 216 5.04 -15.98 -10.40
N THR A 217 3.87 -16.33 -9.86
CA THR A 217 2.58 -15.98 -10.49
C THR A 217 2.44 -14.49 -10.76
N MET A 218 2.76 -13.61 -9.79
CA MET A 218 2.61 -12.16 -9.98
C MET A 218 3.64 -11.59 -10.96
N GLN A 219 4.85 -12.14 -10.96
CA GLN A 219 5.95 -11.76 -11.85
C GLN A 219 5.65 -12.13 -13.31
N VAL A 220 4.86 -13.19 -13.55
CA VAL A 220 4.37 -13.56 -14.88
C VAL A 220 3.12 -12.76 -15.25
N LEU A 221 2.18 -12.60 -14.31
CA LEU A 221 0.92 -11.92 -14.54
C LEU A 221 1.10 -10.43 -14.86
N ALA A 222 2.02 -9.74 -14.17
CA ALA A 222 2.21 -8.30 -14.34
C ALA A 222 2.69 -7.91 -15.76
N PRO A 223 3.73 -8.54 -16.36
CA PRO A 223 4.07 -8.34 -17.76
C PRO A 223 2.92 -8.68 -18.71
N ILE A 224 2.20 -9.79 -18.49
CA ILE A 224 1.06 -10.18 -19.34
C ILE A 224 -0.01 -9.10 -19.33
N LEU A 225 -0.39 -8.58 -18.17
CA LEU A 225 -1.38 -7.51 -18.05
C LEU A 225 -0.86 -6.21 -18.70
N TYR A 226 0.40 -5.85 -18.49
CA TYR A 226 1.00 -4.65 -19.05
C TYR A 226 1.08 -4.71 -20.59
N PHE A 227 1.69 -5.76 -21.14
CA PHE A 227 1.83 -5.94 -22.59
C PHE A 227 0.49 -6.24 -23.25
N GLY A 228 -0.38 -7.03 -22.61
CA GLY A 228 -1.74 -7.31 -23.08
C GLY A 228 -2.55 -6.01 -23.25
N TRP A 229 -2.50 -5.12 -22.25
CA TRP A 229 -3.13 -3.81 -22.35
C TRP A 229 -2.52 -2.97 -23.48
N LYS A 230 -1.18 -2.95 -23.58
CA LYS A 230 -0.46 -2.15 -24.57
C LYS A 230 -0.74 -2.62 -26.00
N ILE A 231 -0.85 -3.92 -26.23
CA ILE A 231 -1.17 -4.52 -27.53
C ILE A 231 -2.64 -4.26 -27.88
N PHE A 232 -3.57 -4.52 -26.96
CA PHE A 232 -5.00 -4.40 -27.22
C PHE A 232 -5.45 -2.93 -27.42
N LYS A 233 -4.93 -2.01 -26.61
CA LYS A 233 -5.27 -0.58 -26.68
C LYS A 233 -4.28 0.26 -27.47
N LYS A 234 -3.22 -0.36 -28.02
CA LYS A 234 -2.18 0.31 -28.83
C LYS A 234 -1.65 1.60 -28.18
N THR A 235 -1.46 1.58 -26.86
CA THR A 235 -1.05 2.78 -26.11
C THR A 235 0.44 3.07 -26.33
N LYS A 236 0.77 4.37 -26.43
CA LYS A 236 2.16 4.84 -26.57
C LYS A 236 2.64 5.39 -25.23
N ILE A 237 3.93 5.17 -24.95
CA ILE A 237 4.58 5.82 -23.80
C ILE A 237 4.69 7.31 -24.14
N VAL A 238 4.13 8.16 -23.27
CA VAL A 238 4.14 9.61 -23.44
C VAL A 238 5.59 10.11 -23.31
N LYS A 239 6.04 10.94 -24.25
CA LYS A 239 7.39 11.49 -24.21
C LYS A 239 7.50 12.52 -23.08
N PRO A 240 8.67 12.68 -22.43
CA PRO A 240 8.82 13.59 -21.29
C PRO A 240 8.39 15.05 -21.54
N HIS A 241 8.49 15.56 -22.78
CA HIS A 241 8.05 16.92 -23.13
C HIS A 241 6.54 17.05 -23.34
N GLU A 242 5.82 15.96 -23.60
CA GLU A 242 4.36 15.94 -23.83
C GLU A 242 3.58 15.65 -22.54
N VAL A 243 4.27 15.31 -21.44
CA VAL A 243 3.63 15.01 -20.16
C VAL A 243 2.97 16.26 -19.60
N ASN A 244 1.67 16.22 -19.32
CA ASN A 244 1.00 17.33 -18.67
C ASN A 244 1.30 17.32 -17.15
N LEU A 245 2.19 18.22 -16.71
CA LEU A 245 2.55 18.38 -15.29
C LEU A 245 1.57 19.26 -14.49
N VAL A 246 0.70 20.02 -15.17
CA VAL A 246 -0.20 21.00 -14.53
C VAL A 246 -1.62 20.45 -14.34
N TRP A 247 -2.07 19.57 -15.23
CA TRP A 247 -3.37 18.86 -15.22
C TRP A 247 -4.47 19.48 -14.33
N GLU A 248 -4.66 18.96 -13.11
CA GLU A 248 -5.70 19.37 -12.16
C GLU A 248 -5.21 20.34 -11.06
N ALA A 249 -3.94 20.76 -11.12
CA ALA A 249 -3.36 21.67 -10.12
C ALA A 249 -4.19 22.96 -9.96
N PRO A 250 -4.64 23.65 -11.02
CA PRO A 250 -5.44 24.87 -10.88
C PRO A 250 -6.80 24.64 -10.21
N ALA A 251 -7.45 23.50 -10.48
CA ALA A 251 -8.72 23.15 -9.85
C ALA A 251 -8.53 22.88 -8.34
N ILE A 252 -7.43 22.24 -7.97
CA ILE A 252 -7.05 22.01 -6.57
C ILE A 252 -6.69 23.33 -5.90
N ASP A 253 -6.00 24.25 -6.59
CA ASP A 253 -5.65 25.56 -6.04
C ASP A 253 -6.89 26.38 -5.70
N VAL A 254 -7.91 26.38 -6.57
CA VAL A 254 -9.20 27.04 -6.32
C VAL A 254 -9.95 26.40 -5.15
N TYR A 255 -9.95 25.07 -5.07
CA TYR A 255 -10.54 24.36 -3.94
C TYR A 255 -9.83 24.68 -2.63
N GLU A 256 -8.49 24.65 -2.60
CA GLU A 256 -7.71 24.97 -1.41
C GLU A 256 -7.88 26.44 -0.99
N ALA A 257 -8.06 27.36 -1.96
CA ALA A 257 -8.34 28.77 -1.69
C ALA A 257 -9.74 29.02 -1.07
N THR A 258 -10.66 28.05 -1.14
CA THR A 258 -11.96 28.14 -0.47
C THR A 258 -11.83 28.03 1.04
N PHE A 259 -10.73 27.44 1.56
CA PHE A 259 -10.49 27.34 2.99
C PHE A 259 -9.86 28.62 3.55
N THR A 260 -10.64 29.38 4.33
CA THR A 260 -10.18 30.62 4.99
C THR A 260 -9.49 30.40 6.34
N GLU A 261 -9.65 29.21 6.94
CA GLU A 261 -9.10 28.87 8.25
C GLU A 261 -7.65 28.34 8.14
N PRO A 262 -6.74 28.62 9.08
CA PRO A 262 -5.38 28.07 9.05
C PRO A 262 -5.39 26.54 9.25
N PRO A 263 -4.43 25.80 8.67
CA PRO A 263 -4.37 24.35 8.84
C PRO A 263 -4.09 24.01 10.31
N THR A 264 -4.97 23.24 10.91
CA THR A 264 -4.81 22.70 12.26
C THR A 264 -3.81 21.55 12.28
N GLY A 265 -3.06 21.43 13.37
CA GLY A 265 -2.11 20.32 13.57
C GLY A 265 -2.82 19.08 14.09
N PHE A 266 -2.23 17.89 13.87
CA PHE A 266 -2.80 16.59 14.27
C PHE A 266 -3.33 16.57 15.72
N TRP A 267 -2.55 17.11 16.67
CA TRP A 267 -2.95 17.15 18.08
C TRP A 267 -4.13 18.07 18.35
N ARG A 268 -4.23 19.17 17.60
CA ARG A 268 -5.36 20.10 17.71
C ARG A 268 -6.63 19.50 17.12
N ASP A 269 -6.52 18.81 15.98
CA ASP A 269 -7.63 18.06 15.38
C ASP A 269 -8.12 16.93 16.29
N MET A 270 -7.18 16.18 16.91
CA MET A 270 -7.53 15.14 17.87
C MET A 270 -8.25 15.71 19.09
N LEU A 271 -7.74 16.82 19.64
CA LEU A 271 -8.37 17.50 20.77
C LEU A 271 -9.76 18.02 20.39
N ASP A 272 -9.90 18.65 19.22
CA ASP A 272 -11.18 19.15 18.73
C ASP A 272 -12.19 18.00 18.49
N MET A 273 -11.77 16.87 17.92
CA MET A 273 -12.64 15.69 17.79
C MET A 273 -13.10 15.15 19.15
N CYS A 274 -12.20 15.05 20.13
CA CYS A 274 -12.55 14.63 21.49
C CYS A 274 -13.45 15.65 22.20
N LEU A 275 -13.24 16.95 22.00
CA LEU A 275 -14.03 18.03 22.59
C LEU A 275 -15.42 18.16 21.93
N PHE A 276 -15.52 17.95 20.62
CA PHE A 276 -16.79 17.88 19.89
C PHE A 276 -17.63 16.69 20.34
N TRP A 277 -17.00 15.53 20.59
CA TRP A 277 -17.68 14.39 21.20
C TRP A 277 -18.26 14.73 22.57
N ARG A 278 -17.53 15.54 23.36
CA ARG A 278 -17.94 16.03 24.69
C ARG A 278 -19.05 17.10 24.66
N LYS A 279 -19.18 17.85 23.55
CA LYS A 279 -20.30 18.77 23.31
C LYS A 279 -21.56 18.03 22.85
N LYS A 280 -21.40 17.01 22.01
CA LYS A 280 -22.52 16.19 21.50
C LYS A 280 -23.10 15.26 22.57
N SER A 281 -22.32 14.88 23.59
CA SER A 281 -22.81 14.10 24.75
C SER A 281 -23.54 14.95 25.80
N LYS A 282 -23.69 16.27 25.59
CA LYS A 282 -24.36 17.22 26.50
C LYS A 282 -25.64 17.82 25.91
N GLN A 283 -26.05 17.38 24.72
CA GLN A 283 -27.35 17.65 24.09
C GLN A 283 -28.11 16.33 24.00
#